data_AF-A0A4P8XF52-F1
#
_entry.id   AF-A0A4P8XF52-F1
#
_cell.length_a   1.000
_cell.length_b   1.000
_cell.length_c   1.000
_cell.angle_alpha   90.00
_cell.angle_beta   90.00
_cell.angle_gamma   90.00
#
_symmetry.space_group_name_H-M   'P 1'
#
loop_
_entity.id
_entity.type
_entity.pdbx_description
1 polymer ?
#
loop_
_entity_poly.entity_id
_entity_poly.type
_entity_poly.pdbx_seq_one_letter_code
_entity_poly.pdbx_strand_id
1 'polypeptide(L)'
;MPNSNGKIVGNVDPPNEFGVYQANVEINGVLKGPKSAFFPKEWTPQQVIDAINEASINKVNIKNNKYTGKTRTGMEIEFILRNDKIISAYPIY
;
A
#
# COMPACT_ATOMS: atom_id res chain seq x y z
N MET A 1 5.74 -18.59 7.28
CA MET A 1 5.22 -17.42 6.55
C MET A 1 3.83 -17.16 7.10
N PRO A 2 3.44 -15.94 7.52
CA PRO A 2 2.08 -15.76 8.02
C PRO A 2 1.12 -15.93 6.85
N ASN A 3 0.32 -16.98 6.91
CA ASN A 3 -0.74 -17.33 5.96
C ASN A 3 -1.78 -16.21 5.97
N SER A 4 -1.64 -15.25 5.06
CA SER A 4 -2.77 -14.37 4.75
C SER A 4 -3.67 -15.12 3.78
N ASN A 5 -4.91 -15.40 4.20
CA ASN A 5 -5.94 -16.04 3.37
C ASN A 5 -6.50 -15.08 2.30
N GLY A 6 -5.67 -14.15 1.82
CA GLY A 6 -6.01 -13.10 0.87
C GLY A 6 -5.63 -13.53 -0.54
N LYS A 7 -6.55 -13.40 -1.49
CA LYS A 7 -6.32 -13.73 -2.91
C LYS A 7 -6.74 -12.56 -3.78
N ILE A 8 -5.90 -12.18 -4.75
CA ILE A 8 -6.31 -11.29 -5.83
C ILE A 8 -7.32 -12.03 -6.71
N VAL A 9 -8.49 -11.43 -6.93
CA VAL A 9 -9.59 -12.03 -7.68
C VAL A 9 -10.04 -11.09 -8.80
N GLY A 10 -10.40 -11.67 -9.95
CA GLY A 10 -10.84 -10.91 -11.12
C GLY A 10 -9.73 -10.13 -11.80
N ASN A 11 -10.11 -9.01 -12.44
CA ASN A 11 -9.19 -8.19 -13.23
C ASN A 11 -8.33 -7.29 -12.36
N VAL A 12 -7.06 -7.20 -12.74
CA VAL A 12 -6.09 -6.24 -12.20
C VAL A 12 -6.12 -5.00 -13.10
N ASP A 13 -6.27 -3.84 -12.49
CA ASP A 13 -6.21 -2.57 -13.21
C ASP A 13 -4.78 -2.29 -13.66
N PRO A 14 -4.58 -1.62 -14.81
CA PRO A 14 -3.25 -1.29 -15.29
C PRO A 14 -2.50 -0.42 -14.27
N PRO A 15 -1.17 -0.57 -14.15
CA PRO A 15 -0.39 0.27 -13.26
C PRO A 15 -0.51 1.77 -13.59
N ASN A 16 -0.49 2.62 -12.58
CA ASN A 16 -0.35 4.07 -12.75
C ASN A 16 1.10 4.46 -13.13
N GLU A 17 1.39 5.75 -13.22
CA GLU A 17 2.73 6.27 -13.60
C GLU A 17 3.88 5.81 -12.69
N PHE A 18 3.57 5.38 -11.46
CA PHE A 18 4.55 4.85 -10.50
C PHE A 18 4.65 3.33 -10.51
N GLY A 19 3.85 2.65 -11.35
CA GLY A 19 3.74 1.20 -11.37
C GLY A 19 2.80 0.63 -10.31
N VAL A 20 2.12 1.46 -9.51
CA VAL A 20 1.13 1.03 -8.52
C VAL A 20 -0.08 0.50 -9.26
N TYR A 21 -0.59 -0.67 -8.85
CA TYR A 21 -1.76 -1.28 -9.48
C TYR A 21 -2.86 -1.57 -8.47
N GLN A 22 -4.09 -1.66 -8.95
CA GLN A 22 -5.27 -2.00 -8.14
C GLN A 22 -5.86 -3.34 -8.52
N ALA A 23 -6.36 -4.06 -7.52
CA ALA A 23 -7.10 -5.29 -7.78
C ALA A 23 -8.17 -5.53 -6.70
N ASN A 24 -9.19 -6.31 -7.06
CA ASN A 24 -10.12 -6.83 -6.07
C ASN A 24 -9.44 -7.95 -5.27
N VAL A 25 -9.72 -8.00 -3.97
CA VAL A 25 -9.13 -8.97 -3.07
C VAL A 25 -10.24 -9.68 -2.31
N GLU A 26 -10.16 -10.99 -2.27
CA GLU A 26 -10.98 -11.84 -1.41
C GLU A 26 -10.19 -12.21 -0.17
N ILE A 27 -10.81 -12.12 1.01
CA ILE A 27 -10.23 -12.56 2.29
C ILE A 27 -11.18 -13.60 2.88
N ASN A 28 -10.69 -14.83 3.10
CA ASN A 28 -11.50 -15.93 3.64
C ASN A 28 -12.82 -16.17 2.88
N GLY A 29 -12.84 -16.09 1.55
CA GLY A 29 -14.06 -16.28 0.76
C GLY A 29 -14.94 -15.02 0.63
N VAL A 30 -14.60 -13.92 1.30
CA VAL A 30 -15.37 -12.67 1.26
C VAL A 30 -14.65 -11.64 0.41
N LEU A 31 -15.30 -11.20 -0.67
CA LEU A 31 -14.79 -10.13 -1.54
C LEU A 31 -14.76 -8.80 -0.78
N LYS A 32 -13.60 -8.14 -0.75
CA LYS A 32 -13.52 -6.74 -0.30
C LYS A 32 -14.23 -5.86 -1.33
N GLY A 33 -15.10 -4.97 -0.85
CA GLY A 33 -15.83 -4.05 -1.71
C GLY A 33 -14.90 -3.12 -2.52
N PRO A 34 -14.07 -2.29 -1.87
CA PRO A 34 -13.10 -1.46 -2.59
C PRO A 34 -11.88 -2.26 -3.08
N LYS A 35 -11.37 -1.90 -4.26
CA LYS A 35 -10.08 -2.39 -4.75
C LYS A 35 -8.96 -1.99 -3.78
N SER A 36 -7.99 -2.88 -3.65
CA SER A 36 -6.76 -2.62 -2.88
C SER A 36 -5.66 -2.20 -3.85
N ALA A 37 -4.86 -1.21 -3.46
CA ALA A 37 -3.68 -0.77 -4.20
C ALA A 37 -2.44 -1.53 -3.72
N PHE A 38 -1.54 -1.83 -4.65
CA PHE A 38 -0.34 -2.62 -4.43
C PHE A 38 0.87 -1.91 -5.01
N PHE A 39 2.01 -2.07 -4.34
CA PHE A 39 3.30 -1.62 -4.88
C PHE A 39 3.59 -2.27 -6.23
N PRO A 40 4.48 -1.69 -7.06
CA PRO A 40 4.78 -2.24 -8.36
C PRO A 40 5.19 -3.70 -8.30
N LYS A 41 4.62 -4.51 -9.19
CA LYS A 41 4.76 -5.97 -9.17
C LYS A 41 6.21 -6.44 -9.30
N GLU A 42 7.02 -5.67 -10.01
CA GLU A 42 8.44 -5.95 -10.25
C GLU A 42 9.36 -5.50 -9.09
N TRP A 43 8.81 -4.87 -8.05
CA TRP A 43 9.62 -4.44 -6.91
C TRP A 43 10.01 -5.59 -6.00
N THR A 44 11.28 -5.59 -5.63
CA THR A 44 11.80 -6.41 -4.56
C THR A 44 11.24 -5.94 -3.20
N PRO A 45 11.20 -6.83 -2.18
CA PRO A 45 10.83 -6.43 -0.82
C PRO A 45 11.67 -5.25 -0.29
N GLN A 46 12.95 -5.19 -0.65
CA GLN A 46 13.82 -4.09 -0.22
C GLN A 46 13.37 -2.75 -0.82
N GLN A 47 13.05 -2.70 -2.12
CA GLN A 47 12.54 -1.47 -2.76
C GLN A 47 11.24 -0.98 -2.13
N VAL A 48 10.35 -1.91 -1.75
CA VAL A 48 9.12 -1.56 -1.00
C VAL A 48 9.47 -0.90 0.33
N ILE A 49 10.39 -1.51 1.10
CA ILE A 49 10.82 -0.96 2.40
C ILE A 49 11.50 0.39 2.24
N ASP A 50 12.34 0.57 1.23
CA ASP A 50 13.03 1.83 0.94
C ASP A 50 12.03 2.95 0.64
N ALA A 51 11.03 2.68 -0.20
CA ALA A 51 9.97 3.65 -0.52
C ALA A 51 9.11 4.02 0.70
N ILE A 52 8.75 3.02 1.52
CA ILE A 52 8.04 3.24 2.79
C ILE A 52 8.87 4.12 3.72
N ASN A 53 10.15 3.83 3.90
CA ASN A 53 11.04 4.61 4.75
C ASN A 53 11.16 6.04 4.25
N GLU A 54 11.36 6.23 2.95
CA GLU A 54 11.48 7.54 2.32
C GLU A 54 10.23 8.40 2.53
N ALA A 55 9.04 7.87 2.22
CA ALA A 55 7.77 8.58 2.43
C ALA A 55 7.46 8.79 3.92
N SER A 56 7.91 7.89 4.81
CA SER A 56 7.65 8.03 6.24
C SER A 56 8.35 9.23 6.89
N ILE A 57 9.44 9.71 6.29
CA ILE A 57 10.21 10.86 6.78
C ILE A 57 9.39 12.15 6.64
N ASN A 58 8.62 12.29 5.55
CA ASN A 58 7.82 13.47 5.25
C ASN A 58 6.32 13.28 5.49
N LYS A 59 5.93 12.23 6.22
CA LYS A 59 4.52 11.91 6.44
C LYS A 59 3.79 13.02 7.22
N VAL A 60 2.59 13.33 6.78
CA VAL A 60 1.66 14.29 7.41
C VAL A 60 0.42 13.55 7.91
N ASN A 61 -0.11 13.97 9.06
CA ASN A 61 -1.34 13.38 9.59
C ASN A 61 -2.52 13.86 8.74
N ILE A 62 -3.34 12.93 8.23
CA ILE A 62 -4.57 13.27 7.51
C ILE A 62 -5.76 13.18 8.46
N LYS A 63 -5.84 12.10 9.24
CA LYS A 63 -6.97 11.84 10.14
C LYS A 63 -6.64 10.74 11.14
N ASN A 64 -6.89 10.98 12.42
CA ASN A 64 -6.67 9.99 13.49
C ASN A 64 -5.26 9.39 13.39
N ASN A 65 -5.17 8.07 13.18
CA ASN A 65 -3.92 7.35 13.03
C ASN A 65 -3.49 7.15 11.56
N LYS A 66 -4.14 7.84 10.62
CA LYS A 66 -3.79 7.83 9.19
C LYS A 66 -2.87 8.99 8.85
N TYR A 67 -1.80 8.66 8.16
CA TYR A 67 -0.82 9.60 7.65
C TYR A 67 -0.59 9.35 6.17
N THR A 68 -0.16 10.37 5.44
CA THR A 68 0.34 10.20 4.06
C THR A 68 1.72 10.79 3.93
N GLY A 69 2.56 10.17 3.12
CA GLY A 69 3.87 10.69 2.74
C GLY A 69 4.13 10.41 1.27
N LYS A 70 5.14 11.07 0.71
CA LYS A 70 5.49 10.93 -0.71
C LYS A 70 6.94 10.51 -0.88
N THR A 71 7.18 9.65 -1.84
CA THR A 71 8.54 9.42 -2.34
C THR A 71 9.03 10.64 -3.13
N ARG A 72 10.33 10.68 -3.42
CA ARG A 72 11.02 11.65 -4.25
C ARG A 72 10.48 11.67 -5.68
N THR A 73 9.97 10.54 -6.14
CA THR A 73 9.29 10.43 -7.45
C THR A 73 7.85 10.96 -7.41
N GLY A 74 7.30 11.24 -6.22
CA GLY A 74 5.95 11.75 -6.05
C GLY A 74 4.90 10.68 -5.72
N MET A 75 5.29 9.40 -5.66
CA MET A 75 4.39 8.30 -5.29
C MET A 75 3.92 8.48 -3.85
N GLU A 76 2.61 8.51 -3.66
CA GLU A 76 1.99 8.71 -2.36
C GLU A 76 1.76 7.37 -1.63
N ILE A 77 2.07 7.33 -0.34
CA ILE A 77 1.92 6.16 0.54
C ILE A 77 1.10 6.58 1.76
N GLU A 78 -0.01 5.88 1.99
CA GLU A 78 -0.79 6.01 3.24
C GLU A 78 -0.24 5.04 4.29
N PHE A 79 -0.14 5.54 5.52
CA PHE A 79 0.34 4.82 6.68
C PHE A 79 -0.74 4.78 7.75
N ILE A 80 -0.84 3.63 8.42
CA ILE A 80 -1.62 3.47 9.64
C ILE A 80 -0.66 3.28 10.80
N LEU A 81 -0.75 4.15 11.80
CA LEU A 81 0.10 4.11 12.99
C LEU A 81 -0.66 3.56 14.21
N ARG A 82 0.07 2.98 15.15
CA ARG A 82 -0.40 2.66 16.50
C ARG A 82 0.77 2.84 17.46
N ASN A 83 0.62 3.70 18.47
CA ASN A 83 1.68 4.06 19.42
C ASN A 83 2.98 4.47 18.69
N ASP A 84 2.84 5.38 17.71
CA ASP A 84 3.91 5.90 16.84
C ASP A 84 4.63 4.87 15.96
N LYS A 85 4.18 3.61 15.94
CA LYS A 85 4.71 2.57 15.06
C LYS A 85 3.81 2.39 13.84
N ILE A 86 4.42 2.31 12.67
CA ILE A 86 3.73 1.96 11.42
C ILE A 86 3.30 0.50 11.51
N ILE A 87 1.99 0.25 11.44
CA ILE A 87 1.40 -1.11 11.42
C ILE A 87 0.89 -1.50 10.03
N SER A 88 0.72 -0.52 9.13
CA SER A 88 0.38 -0.74 7.73
C SER A 88 0.89 0.42 6.89
N ALA A 89 1.36 0.12 5.68
CA ALA A 89 1.75 1.09 4.67
C ALA A 89 1.39 0.53 3.30
N TYR A 90 0.72 1.33 2.47
CA TYR A 90 0.33 0.95 1.11
C TYR A 90 0.31 2.18 0.19
N PRO A 91 0.59 2.01 -1.11
CA PRO A 91 0.56 3.11 -2.04
C PRO A 91 -0.88 3.56 -2.29
N ILE A 92 -1.04 4.81 -2.70
CA ILE A 92 -2.27 5.34 -3.28
C ILE A 92 -2.18 5.18 -4.81
N TYR A 93 -3.26 4.67 -5.41
CA TYR A 93 -3.38 4.45 -6.85
C TYR A 93 -3.94 5.68 -7.56
#